data_AF-A0A945ZTV8-F1
#
_entry.id   AF-A0A945ZTV8-F1
#
_cell.length_a   1.000
_cell.length_b   1.000
_cell.length_c   1.000
_cell.angle_alpha   90.00
_cell.angle_beta   90.00
_cell.angle_gamma   90.00
#
_symmetry.space_group_name_H-M   'P 1'
#
loop_
_entity.id
_entity.type
_entity.pdbx_description
1 polymer ?
#
loop_
_entity_poly.entity_id
_entity_poly.type
_entity_poly.pdbx_seq_one_letter_code
_entity_poly.pdbx_strand_id
1 'polypeptide(L)'
;MSKNKNRRLLSSYFFVTISISLVLYIMGAFFLLAFNAKKISNDFKEKIPVTIYLKDIAKQIEIVQLQKKINLKDYTKSINYISK
;
A
#
# COMPACT_ATOMS: atom_id res chain seq x y z
N MET A 1 -6.08 54.79 23.22
CA MET A 1 -6.69 53.83 22.27
C MET A 1 -5.61 53.11 21.46
N SER A 2 -4.91 52.13 22.03
CA SER A 2 -3.92 51.31 21.31
C SER A 2 -3.53 50.06 22.10
N LYS A 3 -4.41 49.06 22.19
CA LYS A 3 -4.08 47.76 22.81
C LYS A 3 -4.46 46.54 21.96
N ASN A 4 -4.96 46.76 20.73
CA ASN A 4 -5.55 45.70 19.91
C ASN A 4 -4.80 45.38 18.60
N LYS A 5 -3.70 46.07 18.27
CA LYS A 5 -2.91 45.76 17.06
C LYS A 5 -2.06 44.49 17.21
N ASN A 6 -1.50 44.21 18.40
CA ASN A 6 -0.58 43.07 18.61
C ASN A 6 -1.24 41.69 18.51
N ARG A 7 -2.54 41.55 18.84
CA ARG A 7 -3.25 40.26 18.76
C ARG A 7 -3.54 39.83 17.32
N ARG A 8 -3.70 40.79 16.41
CA ARG A 8 -3.96 40.54 14.98
C ARG A 8 -2.71 40.05 14.25
N LEU A 9 -1.54 40.57 14.62
CA LEU A 9 -0.26 40.17 14.05
C LEU A 9 0.15 38.76 14.48
N LEU A 10 0.06 38.44 15.79
CA LEU A 10 0.36 37.10 16.31
C LEU A 10 -0.53 36.01 15.69
N SER A 11 -1.82 36.29 15.52
CA SER A 11 -2.75 35.38 14.83
C SER A 11 -2.30 35.10 13.38
N SER A 12 -1.88 36.14 12.65
CA SER A 12 -1.40 36.00 11.27
C SER A 12 -0.15 35.11 11.16
N TYR A 13 0.87 35.34 12.00
CA TYR A 13 2.11 34.55 11.96
C TYR A 13 1.90 33.10 12.46
N PHE A 14 0.96 32.89 13.37
CA PHE A 14 0.59 31.57 13.86
C PHE A 14 0.00 30.70 12.75
N PHE A 15 -0.99 31.21 12.01
CA PHE A 15 -1.59 30.48 10.89
C PHE A 15 -0.61 30.27 9.73
N VAL A 16 0.25 31.25 9.44
CA VAL A 16 1.29 31.10 8.41
C VAL A 16 2.26 29.98 8.77
N THR A 17 2.74 29.92 10.01
CA THR A 17 3.67 28.87 10.47
C THR A 17 3.02 27.48 10.38
N ILE A 18 1.75 27.36 10.80
CA ILE A 18 0.99 26.11 10.71
C ILE A 18 0.85 25.66 9.25
N SER A 19 0.53 26.59 8.34
CA SER A 19 0.38 26.26 6.92
C SER A 19 1.67 25.70 6.31
N ILE A 20 2.81 26.34 6.58
CA ILE A 20 4.12 25.89 6.08
C ILE A 20 4.49 24.55 6.71
N SER A 21 4.25 24.38 8.01
CA SER A 21 4.52 23.13 8.72
C SER A 21 3.71 21.97 8.15
N LEU A 22 2.44 22.20 7.81
CA LEU A 22 1.59 21.18 7.21
C LEU A 22 2.07 20.77 5.82
N VAL A 23 2.45 21.75 4.99
CA VAL A 23 3.04 21.49 3.67
C VAL A 23 4.32 20.68 3.80
N LEU A 24 5.23 21.09 4.69
CA LEU A 24 6.49 20.38 4.93
C LEU A 24 6.26 18.97 5.50
N TYR A 25 5.26 18.79 6.36
CA TYR A 25 4.89 17.48 6.88
C TYR A 25 4.45 16.53 5.76
N ILE A 26 3.55 17.00 4.87
CA ILE A 26 3.09 16.21 3.73
C ILE A 26 4.26 15.90 2.79
N MET A 27 5.12 16.89 2.52
CA MET A 27 6.29 16.72 1.67
C MET A 27 7.28 15.70 2.27
N GLY A 28 7.54 15.78 3.58
CA GLY A 28 8.40 14.83 4.29
C GLY A 28 7.84 13.42 4.28
N ALA A 29 6.54 13.27 4.54
CA ALA A 29 5.84 11.99 4.43
C ALA A 29 5.89 11.44 2.99
N PHE A 30 5.73 12.31 1.99
CA PHE A 30 5.85 11.94 0.59
C PHE A 30 7.25 11.43 0.26
N PHE A 31 8.31 12.11 0.69
CA PHE A 31 9.68 11.63 0.51
C PHE A 31 9.89 10.26 1.17
N LEU A 32 9.46 10.07 2.41
CA LEU A 32 9.57 8.77 3.09
C LEU A 32 8.86 7.66 2.32
N LEU A 33 7.64 7.93 1.83
CA LEU A 33 6.89 6.99 1.01
C LEU A 33 7.57 6.73 -0.33
N ALA A 34 8.07 7.76 -1.01
CA ALA A 34 8.74 7.64 -2.31
C ALA A 34 10.04 6.83 -2.20
N PHE A 35 10.88 7.12 -1.20
CA PHE A 35 12.12 6.35 -0.95
C PHE A 35 11.85 4.90 -0.56
N ASN A 36 10.76 4.63 0.17
CA ASN A 36 10.37 3.28 0.58
C ASN A 36 9.33 2.63 -0.34
N ALA A 37 8.99 3.26 -1.47
CA ALA A 37 7.86 2.86 -2.31
C ALA A 37 8.01 1.44 -2.84
N LYS A 38 9.25 1.04 -3.18
CA LYS A 38 9.54 -0.31 -3.67
C LYS A 38 9.26 -1.38 -2.62
N LYS A 39 9.64 -1.14 -1.36
CA LYS A 39 9.40 -2.07 -0.25
C LYS A 39 7.89 -2.20 0.02
N ILE A 40 7.21 -1.06 0.15
CA ILE A 40 5.76 -1.01 0.36
C ILE A 40 5.01 -1.70 -0.79
N SER A 41 5.42 -1.44 -2.04
CA SER A 41 4.81 -2.07 -3.21
C SER A 41 5.07 -3.58 -3.28
N ASN A 42 6.26 -4.04 -2.93
CA ASN A 42 6.58 -5.47 -2.94
C ASN A 42 5.80 -6.20 -1.84
N ASP A 43 5.78 -5.66 -0.61
CA ASP A 43 5.03 -6.23 0.52
C ASP A 43 3.52 -6.32 0.22
N PHE A 44 2.98 -5.36 -0.52
CA PHE A 44 1.58 -5.38 -0.95
C PHE A 44 1.33 -6.43 -2.03
N LYS A 45 2.18 -6.49 -3.06
CA LYS A 45 2.06 -7.46 -4.17
C LYS A 45 2.19 -8.91 -3.68
N GLU A 46 3.06 -9.18 -2.72
CA GLU A 46 3.28 -10.53 -2.17
C GLU A 46 2.10 -11.07 -1.35
N LYS A 47 1.15 -10.22 -0.95
CA LYS A 47 0.03 -10.59 -0.08
C LYS A 47 -1.30 -10.73 -0.81
N ILE A 48 -1.34 -10.65 -2.14
CA ILE A 48 -2.58 -10.77 -2.91
C ILE A 48 -2.96 -12.26 -3.05
N PRO A 49 -4.01 -12.76 -2.39
CA PRO A 49 -4.47 -14.13 -2.58
C PRO A 49 -5.25 -14.23 -3.90
N VAL A 50 -4.95 -15.26 -4.69
CA VAL A 50 -5.71 -15.59 -5.92
C VAL A 50 -6.37 -16.95 -5.71
N THR A 51 -7.70 -16.99 -5.78
CA THR A 51 -8.49 -18.23 -5.64
C THR A 51 -8.92 -18.72 -7.01
N ILE A 52 -8.66 -20.00 -7.30
CA ILE A 52 -9.09 -20.66 -8.54
C ILE A 52 -10.11 -21.73 -8.18
N TYR A 53 -11.29 -21.65 -8.78
CA TYR A 53 -12.32 -22.68 -8.66
C TYR A 53 -12.17 -23.69 -9.79
N LEU A 54 -12.10 -24.96 -9.42
CA LEU A 54 -12.05 -26.08 -10.35
C LEU A 54 -13.47 -26.63 -10.53
N LYS A 55 -13.80 -27.05 -11.76
CA LYS A 55 -15.08 -27.74 -12.02
C LYS A 55 -15.06 -29.12 -11.36
N ASP A 56 -16.22 -29.59 -10.90
CA ASP A 56 -16.36 -30.90 -10.22
C ASP A 56 -15.95 -32.10 -11.08
N ILE A 57 -15.97 -31.94 -12.41
CA ILE A 57 -15.57 -32.96 -13.39
C ILE A 57 -14.09 -32.90 -13.79
N ALA A 58 -13.29 -32.03 -13.18
CA ALA A 58 -11.87 -31.89 -13.51
C ALA A 58 -11.10 -33.16 -13.12
N LYS A 59 -10.35 -33.73 -14.06
CA LYS A 59 -9.52 -34.91 -13.79
C LYS A 59 -8.37 -34.53 -12.84
N GLN A 60 -8.05 -35.40 -11.89
CA GLN A 60 -6.94 -35.18 -10.95
C GLN A 60 -5.61 -34.84 -11.65
N ILE A 61 -5.36 -35.46 -12.81
CA ILE A 61 -4.17 -35.19 -13.63
C ILE A 61 -4.10 -33.74 -14.11
N GLU A 62 -5.23 -33.15 -14.49
CA GLU A 62 -5.30 -31.75 -14.94
C GLU A 62 -5.07 -30.78 -13.79
N ILE A 63 -5.59 -31.11 -12.59
CA ILE A 63 -5.37 -30.34 -11.35
C ILE A 63 -3.87 -30.32 -11.01
N VAL A 64 -3.21 -31.49 -11.05
CA VAL A 64 -1.77 -31.61 -10.77
C VAL A 64 -0.92 -30.87 -11.81
N GLN A 65 -1.30 -30.94 -13.09
CA GLN A 65 -0.63 -30.19 -14.15
C GLN A 65 -0.77 -28.68 -13.96
N LEU A 66 -1.96 -28.20 -13.57
CA LEU A 66 -2.20 -26.79 -13.28
C LEU A 66 -1.35 -26.33 -12.08
N GLN A 67 -1.33 -27.10 -10.99
CA GLN A 67 -0.50 -26.81 -9.82
C GLN A 67 0.98 -26.69 -10.20
N LYS A 68 1.52 -27.65 -10.97
CA LYS A 68 2.91 -27.59 -11.45
C LYS A 68 3.17 -26.36 -12.32
N LYS A 69 2.26 -26.04 -13.25
CA LYS A 69 2.37 -24.87 -14.12
C LYS A 69 2.38 -23.56 -13.34
N ILE A 70 1.64 -23.47 -12.24
CA ILE A 70 1.63 -22.28 -11.38
C ILE A 70 2.91 -22.24 -10.53
N ASN A 71 3.33 -23.38 -9.97
CA ASN A 71 4.49 -23.46 -9.09
C ASN A 71 5.82 -23.13 -9.78
N LEU A 72 5.90 -23.34 -11.10
CA LEU A 72 7.10 -23.03 -11.89
C LEU A 72 7.23 -21.56 -12.27
N LYS A 73 6.27 -20.70 -11.90
CA LYS A 73 6.29 -19.28 -12.26
C LYS A 73 6.92 -18.46 -11.17
N ASP A 74 7.78 -17.52 -11.56
CA ASP A 74 8.56 -16.67 -10.63
C ASP A 74 7.70 -15.76 -9.74
N TYR A 75 6.44 -15.54 -10.11
CA TYR A 75 5.48 -14.74 -9.35
C TYR A 75 4.63 -15.54 -8.36
N THR A 76 4.83 -16.86 -8.27
CA THR A 76 4.09 -17.72 -7.35
C THR A 76 4.83 -17.86 -6.04
N LYS A 77 4.28 -17.25 -4.97
CA LYS A 77 4.85 -17.32 -3.62
C LYS A 77 4.47 -18.60 -2.87
N SER A 78 3.21 -19.01 -2.96
CA SER A 78 2.69 -20.24 -2.34
C SER A 78 1.44 -20.73 -3.04
N ILE A 79 1.18 -22.04 -2.95
CA ILE A 79 -0.02 -22.69 -3.50
C ILE A 79 -0.64 -23.53 -2.39
N ASN A 80 -1.91 -23.27 -2.06
CA ASN A 80 -2.71 -24.13 -1.20
C ASN A 80 -3.86 -24.72 -2.00
N TYR A 81 -3.93 -26.05 -2.04
CA TYR A 81 -5.05 -26.78 -2.63
C TYR A 81 -5.96 -27.30 -1.52
N ILE A 82 -7.25 -26.98 -1.63
CA ILE A 82 -8.27 -27.44 -0.69
C ILE A 82 -9.23 -28.32 -1.48
N SER A 83 -9.25 -29.62 -1.20
CA SER A 83 -10.27 -30.53 -1.71
C SER A 83 -11.56 -30.35 -0.91
N LYS A 84 -12.69 -30.32 -1.61
CA LYS A 84 -14.02 -30.32 -0.99
C LYS A 84 -14.46 -31.75 -0.68
#